data_AF-A0A3L7MY57-F1
#
_entry.id   AF-A0A3L7MY57-F1
#
_cell.length_a   1.000
_cell.length_b   1.000
_cell.length_c   1.000
_cell.angle_alpha   90.00
_cell.angle_beta   90.00
_cell.angle_gamma   90.00
#
_symmetry.space_group_name_H-M   'P 1'
#
loop_
_entity.id
_entity.type
_entity.pdbx_description
1 polymer ?
#
loop_
_entity_poly.entity_id
_entity_poly.type
_entity_poly.pdbx_seq_one_letter_code
_entity_poly.pdbx_strand_id
1 'polypeptide(L)'
;MENSQILAGAAICTVLIWLGFASFKSHFNAVLFLTTPDPTQNFIPYQIRLCRLIGGFIMILLALMLVFAMIYLEEPAQHLADLRDNSEESKTKLVYTAEQLNFATRYALFWISFLIVLLLLISTSSIDAIFSWRYQKQLRESVAALKTFGLNSKNSADTNNEENNPPFMGKQFPNEN
;
A
#
# COMPACT_ATOMS: atom_id res chain seq x y z
N MET A 1 -21.59 18.99 17.87
CA MET A 1 -20.89 18.67 16.59
C MET A 1 -19.43 18.33 16.82
N GLU A 2 -18.76 18.96 17.80
CA GLU A 2 -17.34 18.75 18.15
C GLU A 2 -16.95 17.29 18.48
N ASN A 3 -17.75 16.59 19.30
CA ASN A 3 -17.43 15.20 19.67
C ASN A 3 -17.36 14.24 18.46
N SER A 4 -18.10 14.53 17.39
CA SER A 4 -18.08 13.70 16.18
C SER A 4 -16.83 13.93 15.33
N GLN A 5 -16.28 15.15 15.34
CA GLN A 5 -15.06 15.48 14.58
C GLN A 5 -13.82 14.93 15.29
N ILE A 6 -13.77 15.07 16.63
CA ILE A 6 -12.71 14.48 17.46
C ILE A 6 -12.73 12.95 17.33
N LEU A 7 -13.91 12.32 17.38
CA LEU A 7 -14.04 10.87 17.22
C LEU A 7 -13.59 10.41 15.82
N ALA A 8 -13.96 11.13 14.77
CA ALA A 8 -13.53 10.82 13.40
C ALA A 8 -12.01 10.99 13.23
N GLY A 9 -11.42 12.07 13.75
CA GLY A 9 -9.98 12.30 13.75
C GLY A 9 -9.21 11.21 14.50
N ALA A 10 -9.68 10.83 15.68
CA ALA A 10 -9.11 9.74 16.48
C ALA A 10 -9.20 8.38 15.77
N ALA A 11 -10.32 8.09 15.10
CA ALA A 11 -10.50 6.87 14.31
C ALA A 11 -9.49 6.81 13.16
N ILE A 12 -9.33 7.90 12.40
CA ILE A 12 -8.37 7.99 11.30
C ILE A 12 -6.93 7.78 11.82
N CYS A 13 -6.56 8.42 12.94
CA CYS A 13 -5.24 8.24 13.53
C CYS A 13 -4.99 6.78 13.94
N THR A 14 -5.98 6.15 14.57
CA THR A 14 -5.88 4.75 15.01
C THR A 14 -5.70 3.80 13.83
N VAL A 15 -6.46 4.01 12.75
CA VAL A 15 -6.35 3.24 11.51
C VAL A 15 -4.97 3.42 10.88
N LEU A 16 -4.49 4.66 10.74
CA LEU A 16 -3.17 4.94 10.16
C LEU A 16 -2.03 4.33 10.97
N ILE A 17 -2.08 4.44 12.29
CA ILE A 17 -1.09 3.83 13.19
C ILE A 17 -1.13 2.30 13.04
N TRP A 18 -2.31 1.70 13.04
CA TRP A 18 -2.47 0.26 12.89
C TRP A 18 -1.92 -0.24 11.55
N LEU A 19 -2.29 0.41 10.43
CA LEU A 19 -1.80 0.09 9.09
C LEU A 19 -0.28 0.28 8.97
N GLY A 20 0.25 1.35 9.56
CA GLY A 20 1.69 1.58 9.63
C GLY A 20 2.40 0.45 10.37
N PHE A 21 1.94 0.12 11.57
CA PHE A 21 2.53 -0.93 12.41
C PHE A 21 2.42 -2.32 11.79
N ALA A 22 1.29 -2.62 11.13
CA ALA A 22 1.11 -3.86 10.38
C ALA A 22 2.11 -3.97 9.22
N SER A 23 2.35 -2.87 8.49
CA SER A 23 3.36 -2.83 7.43
C SER A 23 4.77 -3.07 7.96
N PHE A 24 5.12 -2.44 9.09
CA PHE A 24 6.38 -2.70 9.79
C PHE A 24 6.49 -4.16 10.21
N LYS A 25 5.54 -4.72 10.95
CA LYS A 25 5.59 -6.12 11.40
C LYS A 25 5.73 -7.11 10.24
N SER A 26 5.06 -6.86 9.12
CA SER A 26 5.05 -7.72 7.93
C SER A 26 6.37 -7.66 7.14
N HIS A 27 6.98 -6.48 7.03
CA HIS A 27 8.08 -6.25 6.08
C HIS A 27 9.43 -5.92 6.73
N PHE A 28 9.47 -5.58 8.02
CA PHE A 28 10.68 -5.17 8.74
C PHE A 28 11.73 -6.29 8.81
N ASN A 29 11.36 -7.50 9.26
CA ASN A 29 12.31 -8.61 9.34
C ASN A 29 12.87 -8.99 7.96
N ALA A 30 12.04 -8.98 6.92
CA ALA A 30 12.47 -9.35 5.59
C ALA A 30 13.37 -8.31 4.89
N VAL A 31 13.27 -7.03 5.26
CA VAL A 31 14.10 -5.95 4.68
C VAL A 31 15.40 -5.78 5.47
N LEU A 32 15.35 -5.85 6.80
CA LEU A 32 16.47 -5.47 7.67
C LEU A 32 17.41 -6.62 8.03
N PHE A 33 16.90 -7.85 8.11
CA PHE A 33 17.71 -9.00 8.53
C PHE A 33 18.26 -9.84 7.38
N LEU A 34 18.02 -9.46 6.11
CA LEU A 34 18.42 -10.25 4.93
C LEU A 34 18.16 -11.75 5.14
N THR A 35 17.09 -12.10 5.86
CA THR A 35 16.86 -13.46 6.30
C THR A 35 16.69 -14.30 5.05
N THR A 36 17.45 -15.39 4.97
CA THR A 36 17.57 -16.26 3.80
C THR A 36 16.20 -16.45 3.16
N PRO A 37 16.07 -16.21 1.85
CA PRO A 37 14.78 -16.19 1.18
C PRO A 37 14.15 -17.57 1.32
N ASP A 38 13.12 -17.67 2.16
CA ASP A 38 12.28 -18.86 2.21
C ASP A 38 11.63 -18.99 0.81
N PRO A 39 11.97 -20.03 0.03
CA PRO A 39 11.62 -20.13 -1.38
C PRO A 39 10.09 -20.22 -1.60
N THR A 40 9.35 -20.55 -0.53
CA THR A 40 7.89 -20.67 -0.51
C THR A 40 7.18 -19.40 -0.04
N GLN A 41 7.85 -18.52 0.70
CA GLN A 41 7.20 -17.39 1.40
C GLN A 41 7.56 -16.01 0.84
N ASN A 42 8.68 -15.90 0.11
CA ASN A 42 9.24 -14.59 -0.27
C ASN A 42 9.22 -14.28 -1.77
N PHE A 43 8.07 -14.47 -2.43
CA PHE A 43 7.88 -14.12 -3.85
C PHE A 43 7.83 -12.61 -4.14
N ILE A 44 7.55 -11.76 -3.14
CA ILE A 44 7.46 -10.31 -3.33
C ILE A 44 8.87 -9.69 -3.45
N PRO A 45 9.17 -8.95 -4.54
CA PRO A 45 10.47 -8.32 -4.74
C PRO A 45 10.79 -7.29 -3.64
N TYR A 46 12.08 -7.18 -3.31
CA TYR A 46 12.60 -6.29 -2.27
C TYR A 46 12.13 -4.83 -2.41
N GLN A 47 12.03 -4.33 -3.63
CA GLN A 47 11.58 -2.96 -3.94
C GLN A 47 10.16 -2.67 -3.44
N ILE A 48 9.22 -3.61 -3.64
CA ILE A 48 7.83 -3.51 -3.16
C ILE A 48 7.80 -3.50 -1.63
N ARG A 49 8.61 -4.35 -0.98
CA ARG A 49 8.68 -4.39 0.48
C ARG A 49 9.22 -3.09 1.07
N LEU A 50 10.24 -2.51 0.43
CA LEU A 50 10.81 -1.23 0.83
C LEU A 50 9.78 -0.10 0.68
N CYS A 51 9.06 -0.04 -0.44
CA CYS A 51 7.97 0.93 -0.64
C CYS A 51 6.88 0.81 0.43
N ARG A 52 6.49 -0.42 0.81
CA ARG A 52 5.49 -0.65 1.86
C ARG A 52 5.99 -0.27 3.25
N LEU A 53 7.27 -0.51 3.55
CA LEU A 53 7.89 -0.12 4.81
C LEU A 53 7.96 1.42 4.92
N ILE A 54 8.43 2.08 3.86
CA ILE A 54 8.50 3.54 3.78
C ILE A 54 7.09 4.15 3.86
N GLY A 55 6.12 3.60 3.12
CA GLY A 55 4.73 4.02 3.19
C GLY A 55 4.14 3.85 4.59
N GLY A 56 4.46 2.75 5.28
CA GLY A 56 4.08 2.52 6.68
C GLY A 56 4.65 3.56 7.64
N PHE A 57 5.92 3.93 7.48
CA PHE A 57 6.55 5.02 8.23
C PHE A 57 5.84 6.35 8.00
N ILE A 58 5.56 6.68 6.74
CA ILE A 58 4.87 7.92 6.37
C ILE A 58 3.45 7.96 6.97
N MET A 59 2.73 6.83 7.02
CA MET A 59 1.41 6.76 7.67
C MET A 59 1.47 7.05 9.17
N ILE A 60 2.47 6.53 9.88
CA ILE A 60 2.68 6.83 11.31
C ILE A 60 3.02 8.30 11.49
N LEU A 61 3.89 8.86 10.65
CA LEU A 61 4.25 10.27 10.69
C LEU A 61 3.03 11.18 10.48
N LEU A 62 2.17 10.86 9.50
CA LEU A 62 0.91 11.56 9.26
C LEU A 62 -0.03 11.50 10.46
N ALA A 63 -0.14 10.33 11.11
CA ALA A 63 -0.96 10.19 12.30
C ALA A 63 -0.43 11.04 13.47
N LEU A 64 0.89 11.09 13.67
CA LEU A 64 1.50 11.94 14.68
C LEU A 64 1.27 13.43 14.39
N MET A 65 1.37 13.86 13.13
CA MET A 65 1.04 15.22 12.73
C MET A 65 -0.44 15.54 12.99
N LEU A 66 -1.37 14.62 12.71
CA LEU A 66 -2.80 14.81 13.00
C LEU A 66 -3.09 14.92 14.51
N VAL A 67 -2.45 14.07 15.32
CA VAL A 67 -2.57 14.16 16.79
C VAL A 67 -2.02 15.49 17.28
N PHE A 68 -0.89 15.94 16.75
CA PHE A 68 -0.33 17.26 17.07
C PHE A 68 -1.29 18.39 16.68
N ALA A 69 -1.93 18.29 15.51
CA ALA A 69 -2.92 19.27 15.06
C ALA A 69 -4.12 19.36 16.01
N MET A 70 -4.67 18.23 16.42
CA MET A 70 -5.80 18.19 17.36
C MET A 70 -5.42 18.74 18.75
N ILE A 71 -4.22 18.43 19.26
CA ILE A 71 -3.85 18.84 20.63
C ILE A 71 -3.40 20.30 20.70
N TYR A 72 -2.61 20.78 19.72
CA TYR A 72 -1.88 22.06 19.84
C TYR A 72 -2.35 23.15 18.90
N LEU A 73 -3.01 22.82 17.79
CA LEU A 73 -3.36 23.80 16.75
C LEU A 73 -4.84 24.16 16.75
N GLU A 74 -5.70 23.37 17.39
CA GLU A 74 -7.17 23.57 17.38
C GLU A 74 -7.61 24.84 18.12
N GLU A 75 -7.25 24.99 19.40
CA GLU A 75 -7.60 26.15 20.23
C GLU A 75 -7.11 27.50 19.64
N PRO A 76 -5.81 27.67 19.29
CA PRO A 76 -5.34 28.95 18.76
C PRO A 76 -5.85 29.24 17.35
N ALA A 77 -6.19 28.22 16.55
CA ALA A 77 -6.82 28.42 15.24
C ALA A 77 -8.28 28.88 15.37
N GLN A 78 -9.04 28.32 16.31
CA GLN A 78 -10.41 28.78 16.61
C GLN A 78 -10.40 30.24 17.06
N HIS A 79 -9.50 30.60 17.98
CA HIS A 79 -9.38 31.99 18.45
C HIS A 79 -9.08 32.99 17.30
N LEU A 80 -8.25 32.61 16.32
CA LEU A 80 -7.99 33.44 15.14
C LEU A 80 -9.17 33.51 14.16
N ALA A 81 -9.93 32.42 14.01
CA ALA A 81 -11.14 32.42 13.21
C ALA A 81 -12.20 33.35 13.83
N ASP A 82 -12.40 33.27 15.14
CA ASP A 82 -13.34 34.13 15.87
C ASP A 82 -12.95 35.61 15.77
N LEU A 83 -11.65 35.93 15.87
CA LEU A 83 -11.14 37.29 15.68
C LEU A 83 -11.41 37.82 14.26
N ARG A 84 -11.32 36.95 13.26
CA ARG A 84 -11.61 37.31 11.86
C ARG A 84 -13.10 37.57 11.66
N ASP A 85 -13.95 36.66 12.13
CA ASP A 85 -15.39 36.78 11.95
C ASP A 85 -15.93 38.03 12.67
N ASN A 86 -15.47 38.29 13.90
CA ASN A 86 -15.82 39.51 14.64
C ASN A 86 -15.41 40.79 13.89
N SER A 87 -14.26 40.78 13.21
CA SER A 87 -13.77 41.96 12.48
C SER A 87 -14.48 42.19 11.13
N GLU A 88 -14.86 41.11 10.44
CA GLU A 88 -15.67 41.17 9.22
C GLU A 88 -17.07 41.70 9.56
N GLU A 89 -17.64 41.27 10.70
CA GLU A 89 -18.93 41.74 11.20
C GLU A 89 -18.90 43.21 11.62
N SER A 90 -17.83 43.67 12.29
CA SER A 90 -17.69 45.06 12.70
C SER A 90 -17.19 46.02 11.60
N LYS A 91 -16.90 45.53 10.38
CA LYS A 91 -16.30 46.29 9.25
C LYS A 91 -15.05 47.11 9.64
N THR A 92 -14.38 46.72 10.70
CA THR A 92 -13.14 47.36 11.16
C THR A 92 -11.95 46.61 10.57
N LYS A 93 -10.95 47.36 10.10
CA LYS A 93 -9.75 46.79 9.48
C LYS A 93 -9.02 45.92 10.53
N LEU A 94 -8.98 44.62 10.29
CA LEU A 94 -8.26 43.64 11.10
C LEU A 94 -6.77 44.03 11.17
N VAL A 95 -6.31 44.44 12.35
CA VAL A 95 -4.88 44.68 12.61
C VAL A 95 -4.37 43.48 13.39
N TYR A 96 -3.76 42.53 12.69
CA TYR A 96 -3.12 41.39 13.33
C TYR A 96 -1.91 41.85 14.14
N THR A 97 -1.78 41.37 15.37
CA THR A 97 -0.56 41.58 16.16
C THR A 97 0.58 40.72 15.60
N ALA A 98 1.84 41.09 15.87
CA ALA A 98 3.01 40.34 15.40
C ALA A 98 3.01 38.87 15.84
N GLU A 99 2.43 38.57 17.01
CA GLU A 99 2.28 37.20 17.53
C GLU A 99 1.27 36.38 16.74
N GLN A 100 0.14 36.97 16.35
CA GLN A 100 -0.90 36.32 15.53
C GLN A 100 -0.38 36.01 14.12
N LEU A 101 0.41 36.91 13.53
CA LEU A 101 1.04 36.69 12.23
C LEU A 101 2.05 35.54 12.27
N ASN A 102 2.85 35.47 13.35
CA ASN A 102 3.83 34.40 13.54
C ASN A 102 3.13 33.04 13.74
N PHE A 103 2.04 32.99 14.51
CA PHE A 103 1.23 31.78 14.63
C PHE A 103 0.65 31.38 13.27
N ALA A 104 0.02 32.29 12.52
CA ALA A 104 -0.57 32.00 11.21
C ALA A 104 0.47 31.46 10.22
N THR A 105 1.69 32.01 10.26
CA THR A 105 2.81 31.54 9.43
C THR A 105 3.23 30.11 9.82
N ARG A 106 3.36 29.82 11.11
CA ARG A 106 3.71 28.47 11.61
C ARG A 106 2.60 27.45 11.31
N TYR A 107 1.34 27.86 11.46
CA TYR A 107 0.17 27.05 11.13
C TYR A 107 0.14 26.73 9.63
N ALA A 108 0.36 27.72 8.76
CA ALA A 108 0.44 27.50 7.32
C ALA A 108 1.61 26.57 6.95
N LEU A 109 2.79 26.77 7.53
CA LEU A 109 3.95 25.91 7.32
C LEU A 109 3.70 24.47 7.77
N PHE A 110 2.99 24.27 8.88
CA PHE A 110 2.58 22.95 9.35
C PHE A 110 1.70 22.24 8.31
N TRP A 111 0.66 22.91 7.79
CA TRP A 111 -0.22 22.31 6.78
C TRP A 111 0.47 22.10 5.43
N ILE A 112 1.39 22.98 5.03
CA ILE A 112 2.22 22.76 3.85
C ILE A 112 3.09 21.51 4.04
N SER A 113 3.74 21.37 5.20
CA SER A 113 4.52 20.18 5.54
C SER A 113 3.65 18.91 5.52
N PHE A 114 2.45 18.98 6.10
CA PHE A 114 1.49 17.88 6.07
C PHE A 114 1.12 17.46 4.64
N LEU A 115 0.84 18.42 3.76
CA LEU A 115 0.51 18.17 2.36
C LEU A 115 1.69 17.54 1.60
N ILE A 116 2.93 17.97 1.88
CA ILE A 116 4.13 17.36 1.29
C ILE A 116 4.26 15.89 1.73
N VAL A 117 4.09 15.61 3.02
CA VAL A 117 4.15 14.23 3.54
C VAL A 117 3.02 13.37 2.94
N LEU A 118 1.82 13.92 2.81
CA LEU A 118 0.70 13.25 2.14
C LEU A 118 1.00 12.96 0.67
N LEU A 119 1.61 13.91 -0.06
CA LEU A 119 2.01 13.71 -1.44
C LEU A 119 3.07 12.61 -1.57
N LEU A 120 4.02 12.54 -0.63
CA LEU A 120 5.01 11.46 -0.57
C LEU A 120 4.34 10.10 -0.33
N LEU A 121 3.31 10.04 0.53
CA LEU A 121 2.54 8.81 0.74
C LEU A 121 1.87 8.35 -0.56
N ILE A 122 1.17 9.26 -1.24
CA ILE A 122 0.46 8.98 -2.50
C ILE A 122 1.45 8.53 -3.58
N SER A 123 2.60 9.20 -3.69
CA SER A 123 3.64 8.84 -4.66
C SER A 123 4.22 7.46 -4.36
N THR A 124 4.53 7.18 -3.11
CA THR A 124 5.05 5.86 -2.67
C THR A 124 4.03 4.76 -2.92
N SER A 125 2.75 5.01 -2.63
CA SER A 125 1.66 4.07 -2.90
C SER A 125 1.46 3.85 -4.41
N SER A 126 1.61 4.89 -5.23
CA SER A 126 1.48 4.78 -6.69
C SER A 126 2.61 3.93 -7.28
N ILE A 127 3.83 4.13 -6.78
CA ILE A 127 5.00 3.32 -7.15
C ILE A 127 4.78 1.85 -6.73
N ASP A 128 4.29 1.60 -5.52
CA ASP A 128 3.97 0.25 -5.04
C ASP A 128 2.92 -0.45 -5.93
N ALA A 129 1.89 0.29 -6.35
CA ALA A 129 0.85 -0.21 -7.25
C ALA A 129 1.39 -0.56 -8.63
N ILE A 130 2.26 0.29 -9.20
CA ILE A 130 2.90 0.04 -10.50
C ILE A 130 3.79 -1.21 -10.43
N PHE A 131 4.62 -1.34 -9.40
CA PHE A 131 5.47 -2.52 -9.24
C PHE A 131 4.64 -3.79 -9.02
N SER A 132 3.61 -3.72 -8.17
CA SER A 132 2.69 -4.83 -7.93
C SER A 132 1.98 -5.27 -9.21
N TRP A 133 1.53 -4.32 -10.04
CA TRP A 133 0.88 -4.62 -11.32
C TRP A 133 1.82 -5.28 -12.33
N ARG A 134 3.04 -4.74 -12.49
CA ARG A 134 4.06 -5.34 -13.37
C ARG A 134 4.41 -6.77 -12.94
N TYR A 135 4.56 -6.96 -11.63
CA TYR A 135 4.84 -8.26 -11.05
C TYR A 135 3.71 -9.27 -11.28
N GLN A 136 2.45 -8.88 -11.09
CA GLN A 136 1.30 -9.73 -11.39
C GLN A 136 1.22 -10.11 -12.88
N LYS A 137 1.55 -9.18 -13.79
CA LYS A 137 1.59 -9.47 -15.22
C LYS A 137 2.64 -10.54 -15.54
N GLN A 138 3.85 -10.40 -15.01
CA GLN A 138 4.94 -11.36 -15.21
C GLN A 138 4.60 -12.75 -14.66
N LEU A 139 3.95 -12.83 -13.50
CA LEU A 139 3.48 -14.10 -12.93
C LEU A 139 2.45 -14.78 -13.85
N ARG A 140 1.48 -14.03 -14.38
CA ARG A 140 0.46 -14.58 -15.29
C ARG A 140 1.08 -15.14 -16.58
N GLU A 141 2.03 -14.42 -17.16
CA GLU A 141 2.76 -14.87 -18.35
C GLU A 141 3.58 -16.13 -18.07
N SER A 142 4.25 -16.18 -16.91
CA SER A 142 5.04 -17.34 -16.49
C SER A 142 4.18 -18.59 -16.26
N VAL A 143 3.00 -18.43 -15.61
CA VAL A 143 2.03 -19.52 -15.42
C VAL A 143 1.45 -19.99 -16.75
N ALA A 144 1.16 -19.08 -17.68
CA ALA A 144 0.70 -19.42 -19.02
C ALA A 144 1.76 -20.21 -19.80
N ALA A 145 3.03 -19.81 -19.73
CA ALA A 145 4.16 -20.52 -20.35
C ALA A 145 4.38 -21.92 -19.75
N LEU A 146 4.26 -22.07 -18.43
CA LEU A 146 4.31 -23.37 -17.76
C LEU A 146 3.16 -24.29 -18.21
N LYS A 147 1.95 -23.73 -18.35
CA LYS A 147 0.78 -24.49 -18.82
C LYS A 147 0.95 -24.94 -20.27
N THR A 148 1.47 -24.09 -21.15
CA THR A 148 1.73 -24.48 -22.55
C THR A 148 2.87 -25.50 -22.65
N PHE A 149 3.94 -25.35 -21.86
CA PHE A 149 5.02 -26.33 -21.81
C PHE A 149 4.54 -27.70 -21.30
N GLY A 150 3.75 -27.72 -20.21
CA GLY A 150 3.16 -28.95 -19.68
C GLY A 150 2.18 -29.62 -20.65
N LEU A 151 1.38 -28.84 -21.38
CA LEU A 151 0.50 -29.36 -22.44
C LEU A 151 1.30 -29.92 -23.62
N ASN A 152 2.38 -29.25 -24.04
CA ASN A 152 3.21 -29.71 -25.15
C ASN A 152 4.02 -30.97 -24.78
N SER A 153 4.51 -31.06 -23.55
CA SER A 153 5.18 -32.25 -23.01
C SER A 153 4.22 -33.45 -22.93
N LYS A 154 2.96 -33.22 -22.56
CA LYS A 154 1.95 -34.29 -22.51
C LYS A 154 1.58 -34.80 -23.90
N ASN A 155 1.38 -33.90 -24.86
CA ASN A 155 1.10 -34.28 -26.25
C ASN A 155 2.27 -35.03 -26.91
N SER A 156 3.53 -34.69 -26.58
CA SER A 156 4.72 -35.40 -27.07
C SER A 156 4.88 -36.79 -26.45
N ALA A 157 4.39 -37.01 -25.23
CA ALA A 157 4.40 -38.32 -24.59
C ALA A 157 3.31 -39.25 -25.16
N ASP A 158 2.15 -38.70 -25.52
CA ASP A 158 1.05 -39.48 -26.13
C ASP A 158 1.35 -39.85 -27.60
N THR A 159 1.99 -38.98 -28.38
CA THR A 159 2.38 -39.29 -29.78
C THR A 159 3.45 -40.38 -29.88
N ASN A 160 4.39 -40.46 -28.93
CA ASN A 160 5.40 -41.53 -28.90
C ASN A 160 4.84 -42.89 -28.45
N ASN A 161 3.64 -42.93 -27.87
CA ASN A 161 2.97 -44.18 -27.50
C ASN A 161 2.04 -44.72 -28.60
N GLU A 162 1.62 -43.89 -29.57
CA GLU A 162 0.82 -44.35 -30.71
C GLU A 162 1.65 -44.96 -31.85
N GLU A 163 2.97 -44.70 -31.91
CA GLU A 163 3.84 -45.23 -32.98
C GLU A 163 4.38 -46.65 -32.73
N ASN A 164 4.08 -47.28 -31.58
CA ASN A 164 4.55 -48.62 -31.20
C ASN A 164 3.45 -49.68 -31.12
N ASN A 165 2.30 -49.49 -31.76
CA ASN A 165 1.33 -50.58 -31.96
C ASN A 165 1.49 -51.16 -33.37
N PRO A 166 2.08 -52.36 -33.53
CA PRO A 166 2.03 -53.05 -34.81
C PRO A 166 0.57 -53.36 -35.17
N PRO A 167 0.19 -53.25 -36.46
CA PRO A 167 -1.18 -53.43 -36.88
C PRO A 167 -1.55 -54.90 -36.77
N PHE A 168 -2.75 -55.15 -36.23
CA PHE A 168 -3.58 -56.33 -36.43
C PHE A 168 -2.95 -57.51 -37.21
N MET A 169 -2.66 -58.59 -36.49
CA MET A 169 -2.74 -59.93 -37.06
C MET A 169 -3.74 -60.73 -36.23
N GLY A 170 -4.98 -60.75 -36.70
CA GLY A 170 -5.97 -61.69 -36.21
C GLY A 170 -5.61 -63.11 -36.63
N LYS A 171 -5.82 -64.08 -35.72
CA LYS A 171 -6.54 -65.33 -36.03
C LYS A 171 -6.69 -66.21 -34.78
N GLN A 172 -7.96 -66.56 -34.55
CA GLN A 172 -8.45 -67.87 -34.11
C GLN A 172 -8.06 -68.37 -32.71
N PHE A 173 -9.04 -68.26 -31.81
CA PHE A 173 -9.33 -69.33 -30.86
C PHE A 173 -9.50 -70.67 -31.61
N PRO A 174 -9.06 -71.78 -31.01
CA PRO A 174 -10.08 -72.75 -30.60
C PRO A 174 -9.92 -73.23 -29.16
N ASN A 175 -11.06 -73.76 -28.71
CA ASN A 175 -11.40 -74.35 -27.42
C ASN A 175 -10.84 -75.78 -27.25
N GLU A 176 -11.08 -76.37 -26.06
CA GLU A 176 -10.85 -77.76 -25.58
C GLU A 176 -9.46 -78.01 -24.95
N ASN A 177 -9.30 -78.50 -23.71
CA ASN A 177 -10.19 -79.06 -22.67
C ASN A 177 -9.63 -78.71 -21.28
#